data_AF-A0A1R1YPL1-F1
#
_entry.id   AF-A0A1R1YPL1-F1
#
_cell.length_a   1.000
_cell.length_b   1.000
_cell.length_c   1.000
_cell.angle_alpha   90.00
_cell.angle_beta   90.00
_cell.angle_gamma   90.00
#
_symmetry.space_group_name_H-M   'P 1'
#
loop_
_entity.id
_entity.type
_entity.pdbx_description
1 polymer ?
#
loop_
_entity_poly.entity_id
_entity_poly.type
_entity_poly.pdbx_seq_one_letter_code
_entity_poly.pdbx_strand_id
1 'polypeptide(L)'
;MNRLHLIKRVLESVLNAAQPGASIYSLCKYGDDLVKAYTASSFKKEKEFEKGTAFPTTITLNNFIQNFSPDKSDDIIISAGDLVKM
;
A
#
# COMPACT_ATOMS: atom_id res chain seq x y z
N MET A 1 -12.21 13.42 -9.95
CA MET A 1 -11.48 12.88 -8.79
C MET A 1 -9.99 12.99 -9.08
N ASN A 2 -9.23 13.74 -8.29
CA ASN A 2 -7.81 14.01 -8.53
C ASN A 2 -6.96 12.81 -8.06
N ARG A 3 -5.99 12.36 -8.87
CA ARG A 3 -5.10 11.22 -8.55
C ARG A 3 -4.39 11.38 -7.21
N LEU A 4 -3.99 12.61 -6.86
CA LEU A 4 -3.33 12.93 -5.59
C LEU A 4 -4.20 12.61 -4.36
N HIS A 5 -5.51 12.77 -4.50
CA HIS A 5 -6.46 12.53 -3.41
C HIS A 5 -6.62 11.03 -3.10
N LEU A 6 -6.53 10.18 -4.13
CA LEU A 6 -6.56 8.73 -3.96
C LEU A 6 -5.33 8.25 -3.21
N ILE A 7 -4.14 8.65 -3.67
CA ILE A 7 -2.86 8.23 -3.06
C ILE A 7 -2.83 8.63 -1.59
N LYS A 8 -3.20 9.88 -1.28
CA LYS A 8 -3.23 10.36 0.12
C LYS A 8 -4.13 9.51 1.00
N ARG A 9 -5.35 9.19 0.55
CA ARG A 9 -6.30 8.36 1.32
C ARG A 9 -5.82 6.94 1.54
N VAL A 10 -5.23 6.32 0.52
CA VAL A 10 -4.66 4.97 0.64
C VAL A 10 -3.50 5.01 1.64
N LEU A 11 -2.56 5.95 1.47
CA LEU A 11 -1.41 6.10 2.36
C LEU A 11 -1.83 6.29 3.83
N GLU A 12 -2.78 7.19 4.10
CA GLU A 12 -3.33 7.41 5.46
C GLU A 12 -3.95 6.13 6.03
N SER A 13 -4.65 5.35 5.21
CA SER A 13 -5.28 4.09 5.63
C SER A 13 -4.26 3.03 6.00
N VAL A 14 -3.20 2.87 5.19
CA VAL A 14 -2.13 1.89 5.46
C VAL A 14 -1.28 2.35 6.66
N LEU A 15 -0.99 3.65 6.77
CA LEU A 15 -0.24 4.22 7.89
C LEU A 15 -0.94 4.00 9.23
N ASN A 16 -2.26 4.19 9.28
CA ASN A 16 -3.03 3.92 10.50
C ASN A 16 -3.02 2.43 10.89
N ALA A 17 -2.96 1.53 9.91
CA ALA A 17 -2.90 0.09 10.13
C ALA A 17 -1.49 -0.43 10.47
N ALA A 18 -0.44 0.32 10.13
CA ALA A 18 0.96 -0.03 10.37
C ALA A 18 1.35 0.16 11.85
N GLN A 19 0.81 -0.69 12.72
CA GLN A 19 1.07 -0.71 14.16
C GLN A 19 1.95 -1.92 14.54
N PRO A 20 2.60 -1.92 15.72
CA PRO A 20 3.28 -3.10 16.23
C PRO A 20 2.38 -4.34 16.23
N GLY A 21 2.90 -5.46 15.74
CA GLY A 21 2.15 -6.70 15.51
C GLY A 21 1.51 -6.82 14.13
N ALA A 22 1.54 -5.76 13.30
CA ALA A 22 1.01 -5.84 11.95
C ALA A 22 1.95 -6.60 11.00
N SER A 23 1.36 -7.43 10.14
CA SER A 23 2.03 -8.16 9.05
C SER A 23 2.27 -7.24 7.86
N ILE A 24 3.51 -7.15 7.39
CA ILE A 24 3.86 -6.35 6.20
C ILE A 24 3.16 -6.88 4.96
N TYR A 25 3.15 -8.20 4.75
CA TYR A 25 2.41 -8.84 3.66
C TYR A 25 0.94 -8.38 3.64
N SER A 26 0.29 -8.41 4.81
CA SER A 26 -1.12 -8.05 4.94
C SER A 26 -1.35 -6.56 4.66
N LEU A 27 -0.43 -5.69 5.07
CA LEU A 27 -0.50 -4.26 4.83
C LEU A 27 -0.28 -3.90 3.35
N CYS A 28 0.71 -4.50 2.69
CA CYS A 28 0.94 -4.30 1.25
C CYS A 28 -0.29 -4.75 0.45
N LYS A 29 -0.82 -5.94 0.76
CA LYS A 29 -2.06 -6.44 0.16
C LYS A 29 -3.24 -5.49 0.39
N TYR A 30 -3.39 -4.98 1.61
CA TYR A 30 -4.45 -4.02 1.94
C TYR A 30 -4.34 -2.72 1.11
N GLY A 31 -3.14 -2.17 0.96
CA GLY A 31 -2.90 -0.99 0.12
C GLY A 31 -3.26 -1.23 -1.34
N ASP A 32 -2.83 -2.35 -1.92
CA ASP A 32 -3.12 -2.71 -3.31
C ASP A 32 -4.62 -2.93 -3.55
N ASP A 33 -5.30 -3.60 -2.63
CA ASP A 33 -6.74 -3.81 -2.68
C ASP A 33 -7.52 -2.47 -2.64
N LEU A 34 -7.07 -1.51 -1.82
CA LEU A 34 -7.64 -0.17 -1.79
C LEU A 34 -7.42 0.57 -3.12
N VAL A 35 -6.20 0.58 -3.67
CA VAL A 35 -5.91 1.21 -4.98
C VAL A 35 -6.80 0.62 -6.06
N LYS A 36 -6.91 -0.71 -6.11
CA LYS A 36 -7.78 -1.42 -7.07
C LYS A 36 -9.24 -1.01 -6.92
N ALA A 37 -9.76 -0.95 -5.69
CA ALA A 37 -11.14 -0.54 -5.44
C ALA A 37 -11.40 0.93 -5.87
N TYR A 38 -10.52 1.86 -5.50
CA TYR A 38 -10.67 3.27 -5.85
C TYR A 38 -10.57 3.50 -7.36
N THR A 39 -9.61 2.86 -8.03
CA THR A 39 -9.42 2.99 -9.49
C THR A 39 -10.56 2.37 -10.27
N ALA A 40 -11.12 1.23 -9.83
CA ALA A 40 -12.31 0.63 -10.43
C ALA A 40 -13.55 1.54 -10.35
N SER A 41 -13.68 2.30 -9.26
CA SER A 41 -14.79 3.26 -9.09
C SER A 41 -14.60 4.58 -9.87
N SER A 42 -13.39 4.85 -10.35
CA SER A 42 -13.01 6.09 -11.04
C SER A 42 -13.08 5.95 -12.57
N PHE A 43 -13.32 7.07 -13.27
CA PHE A 43 -13.28 7.15 -14.75
C PHE A 43 -14.06 6.01 -15.43
N LYS A 44 -15.33 5.82 -15.03
CA LYS A 44 -16.19 4.74 -15.52
C LYS A 44 -16.64 4.94 -16.97
N LYS A 45 -16.61 6.17 -17.48
CA LYS A 45 -17.04 6.52 -18.84
C LYS A 45 -15.91 6.33 -19.84
N GLU A 46 -14.68 6.51 -19.38
CA GLU A 46 -13.44 6.45 -20.16
C GLU A 46 -12.85 5.03 -20.07
N LYS A 47 -13.47 4.07 -20.77
CA LYS A 47 -13.10 2.64 -20.69
C LYS A 47 -11.70 2.32 -21.24
N GLU A 48 -11.21 3.11 -22.18
CA GLU A 48 -9.89 2.96 -22.82
C GLU A 48 -8.74 3.47 -21.93
N PHE A 49 -9.04 4.10 -20.79
CA PHE A 49 -8.00 4.60 -19.90
C PHE A 49 -7.41 3.47 -19.07
N GLU A 50 -6.11 3.24 -19.24
CA GLU A 50 -5.34 2.42 -18.32
C GLU A 50 -5.38 3.05 -16.93
N LYS A 51 -5.81 2.25 -15.96
CA LYS A 51 -5.95 2.64 -14.56
C LYS A 51 -5.66 1.46 -13.67
N GLY A 52 -5.05 1.73 -12.53
CA GLY A 52 -4.69 0.72 -11.57
C GLY A 52 -3.44 1.13 -10.81
N THR A 53 -2.68 0.12 -10.42
CA THR A 53 -1.45 0.26 -9.66
C THR A 53 -0.32 0.72 -10.58
N ALA A 54 0.24 1.91 -10.30
CA ALA A 54 1.44 2.39 -10.98
C ALA A 54 2.72 1.80 -10.36
N PHE A 55 2.71 1.56 -9.06
CA PHE A 55 3.76 0.91 -8.28
C PHE A 55 3.08 0.14 -7.14
N PRO A 56 3.50 -1.10 -6.82
CA PRO A 56 2.89 -1.87 -5.75
C PRO A 56 3.06 -1.17 -4.40
N THR A 57 2.18 -1.47 -3.46
CA THR A 57 2.36 -1.02 -2.08
C THR A 57 3.60 -1.69 -1.51
N THR A 58 4.55 -0.90 -1.03
CA THR A 58 5.77 -1.41 -0.39
C THR A 58 5.94 -0.81 0.97
N ILE A 59 6.37 -1.61 1.94
CA ILE A 59 6.60 -1.17 3.32
C ILE A 59 7.96 -1.69 3.75
N THR A 60 8.89 -0.80 4.02
CA THR A 60 10.31 -1.14 4.18
C THR A 60 10.79 -0.73 5.57
N LEU A 61 11.27 -1.69 6.37
CA LEU A 61 11.70 -1.46 7.75
C LEU A 61 13.17 -1.07 7.86
N ASN A 62 13.51 -0.25 8.85
CA ASN A 62 14.86 -0.06 9.37
C ASN A 62 15.95 0.10 8.29
N ASN A 63 16.90 -0.83 8.24
CA ASN A 63 18.06 -0.85 7.34
C ASN A 63 17.73 -1.32 5.91
N PHE A 64 16.54 -1.84 5.65
CA PHE A 64 16.12 -2.15 4.28
C PHE A 64 15.97 -0.85 3.51
N ILE A 65 16.47 -0.82 2.27
CA ILE A 65 16.59 0.43 1.50
C ILE A 65 15.23 0.82 0.91
N GLN A 66 14.61 -0.05 0.11
CA GLN A 66 13.35 0.22 -0.59
C GLN A 66 12.69 -1.07 -1.10
N ASN A 67 11.45 -0.93 -1.58
CA ASN A 67 10.74 -1.92 -2.40
C ASN A 67 10.45 -3.26 -1.72
N PHE A 68 10.35 -3.28 -0.39
CA PHE A 68 9.95 -4.49 0.32
C PHE A 68 8.42 -4.70 0.22
N SER A 69 8.02 -5.71 -0.54
CA SER A 69 6.65 -6.22 -0.67
C SER A 69 6.73 -7.75 -0.68
N PRO A 70 6.79 -8.38 0.51
CA PRO A 70 7.08 -9.80 0.63
C PRO A 70 5.89 -10.66 0.21
N ASP A 71 6.18 -11.91 -0.14
CA ASP A 71 5.17 -12.97 -0.12
C ASP A 71 4.87 -13.39 1.33
N LYS A 72 3.79 -14.14 1.53
CA LYS A 72 3.40 -14.61 2.88
C LYS A 72 4.50 -15.46 3.56
N SER A 73 5.34 -16.16 2.79
CA SER A 73 6.48 -16.94 3.30
C SER A 73 7.60 -16.08 3.88
N ASP A 74 7.75 -14.86 3.38
CA ASP A 74 8.86 -13.94 3.67
C ASP A 74 8.38 -12.73 4.47
N ASP A 75 7.22 -12.87 5.10
CA ASP A 75 6.57 -11.81 5.85
C ASP A 75 7.37 -11.41 7.09
N ILE A 76 7.29 -10.12 7.43
CA ILE A 76 7.91 -9.55 8.62
C ILE A 76 6.81 -8.84 9.41
N ILE A 77 6.84 -9.02 10.73
CA ILE A 77 5.91 -8.38 11.65
C ILE A 77 6.55 -7.10 12.19
N ILE A 78 5.83 -5.99 12.12
CA ILE A 78 6.27 -4.69 12.65
C ILE A 78 6.43 -4.78 14.17
N SER A 79 7.56 -4.29 14.68
CA SER A 79 7.85 -4.19 16.11
C SER A 79 7.76 -2.74 16.60
N ALA A 80 7.54 -2.57 17.89
CA ALA A 80 7.56 -1.23 18.50
C ALA A 80 8.95 -0.60 18.36
N GLY A 81 9.00 0.63 17.85
CA GLY A 81 10.25 1.35 17.60
C GLY A 81 10.85 1.15 16.20
N ASP A 82 10.25 0.31 15.35
CA ASP A 82 10.70 0.17 13.96
C ASP A 82 10.50 1.47 13.17
N LEU A 83 11.50 1.80 12.35
CA LEU A 83 11.38 2.83 11.32
C LEU A 83 10.71 2.25 10.08
N VAL A 84 9.49 2.71 9.79
CA VAL A 84 8.69 2.26 8.65
C VAL A 84 8.77 3.26 7.50
N LYS A 85 9.04 2.78 6.28
CA LYS A 85 9.08 3.58 5.03
C LYS A 85 8.01 3.07 4.07
N MET A 86 7.18 3.97 3.54
CA MET A 86 5.99 3.67 2.73
C MET A 86 5.89 4.63 1.55
#